data_AF-A0A956IFM8-F1
#
_entry.id   AF-A0A956IFM8-F1
#
_cell.length_a   1.000
_cell.length_b   1.000
_cell.length_c   1.000
_cell.angle_alpha   90.00
_cell.angle_beta   90.00
_cell.angle_gamma   90.00
#
_symmetry.space_group_name_H-M   'P 1'
#
loop_
_entity.id
_entity.type
_entity.pdbx_description
1 polymer ?
#
loop_
_entity_poly.entity_id
_entity_poly.type
_entity_poly.pdbx_seq_one_letter_code
_entity_poly.pdbx_strand_id
1 'polypeptide(L)'
;MTTVSGTDFASTLPKGPGPERERLILQTIRRGQHLPPVWLEVPTRHGDHEGRLFVAADALRVGHAEDAIRVNATAETTQHIADHLGTVLPTSRICDLVWQHAHVRLTPSTQVPDAQMANTDRMVRHSREVDAKRRGRCGLIANVGKHWVLSNRLQGRPGTAANYGWFRADGSPIQTLGIQHNIQHVDYSQVIRLVRRDMIVDGRVRDIQEVGADPDLAGLVSSEGVLRVWRVADPLDDDGDAEPPADPMEDPANWRDPLRLGMKGPDVAAWQRVLIADGHHLDPWRDDGDFGPATHNATAAWQRERQVPVTGEVGGATRAAIGSAAKPEPLSPVDLGPIAFRQARNYTPANRSKVDVVVIHTMEAVEASTTAENVAAWAAGPNAPQASWHYAIDDDSIVQSVREEDVAWAAPSRNHNGIQLEHAGYARQTAEQWADAFSTRMLARSAMLTARICARWNIPIRFVEAEELRRGARGITTHWEVTKGPGRGQTWHTDPGSYFPMDRYLELVRAALPERATT
;
A
#
# COMPACT_ATOMS: atom_id res chain seq x y z
N MET A 1 -11.06 -1.42 -2.85
CA MET A 1 -12.18 -0.49 -2.58
C MET A 1 -12.81 -0.89 -1.26
N THR A 2 -13.02 0.05 -0.35
CA THR A 2 -13.50 -0.21 1.01
C THR A 2 -14.95 -0.70 0.98
N THR A 3 -15.25 -1.85 1.60
CA THR A 3 -16.63 -2.38 1.70
C THR A 3 -17.42 -1.79 2.88
N VAL A 4 -16.76 -1.06 3.77
CA VAL A 4 -17.37 -0.43 4.95
C VAL A 4 -18.00 0.90 4.57
N SER A 5 -19.26 1.12 4.96
CA SER A 5 -19.93 2.41 4.80
C SER A 5 -19.51 3.39 5.90
N GLY A 6 -19.53 4.69 5.60
CA GLY A 6 -19.24 5.73 6.57
C GLY A 6 -20.24 5.73 7.72
N THR A 7 -21.50 5.37 7.45
CA THR A 7 -22.53 5.22 8.48
C THR A 7 -22.22 4.05 9.43
N ASP A 8 -21.83 2.90 8.90
CA ASP A 8 -21.47 1.73 9.72
C ASP A 8 -20.25 2.06 10.59
N PHE A 9 -19.22 2.69 10.00
CA PHE A 9 -18.07 3.17 10.77
C PHE A 9 -18.48 4.14 11.88
N ALA A 10 -19.31 5.14 11.58
CA ALA A 10 -19.74 6.08 12.62
C ALA A 10 -20.53 5.40 13.75
N SER A 11 -21.23 4.31 13.45
CA SER A 11 -21.96 3.53 14.46
C SER A 11 -21.05 2.74 15.42
N THR A 12 -19.79 2.46 15.03
CA THR A 12 -18.82 1.79 15.91
C THR A 12 -18.12 2.76 16.86
N LEU A 13 -18.16 4.06 16.57
CA LEU A 13 -17.50 5.06 17.40
C LEU A 13 -18.28 5.32 18.70
N PRO A 14 -17.57 5.54 19.83
CA PRO A 14 -18.18 6.05 21.04
C PRO A 14 -18.99 7.33 20.79
N LYS A 15 -20.04 7.54 21.59
CA LYS A 15 -20.89 8.74 21.48
C LYS A 15 -20.11 10.04 21.69
N GLY A 16 -19.31 10.08 22.75
CA GLY A 16 -18.50 11.25 23.12
C GLY A 16 -17.09 11.22 22.52
N PRO A 17 -16.38 12.36 22.54
CA PRO A 17 -14.94 12.37 22.24
C PRO A 17 -14.17 11.61 23.33
N GLY A 18 -12.99 11.11 22.98
CA GLY A 18 -12.08 10.48 23.94
C GLY A 18 -11.09 9.55 23.25
N PRO A 19 -10.12 9.01 24.02
CA PRO A 19 -9.02 8.21 23.47
C PRO A 19 -9.49 7.03 22.62
N GLU A 20 -10.57 6.35 23.03
CA GLU A 20 -11.12 5.22 22.27
C GLU A 20 -11.65 5.63 20.90
N ARG A 21 -12.34 6.78 20.81
CA ARG A 21 -12.86 7.28 19.54
C ARG A 21 -11.71 7.66 18.60
N GLU A 22 -10.71 8.36 19.12
CA GLU A 22 -9.53 8.76 18.35
C GLU A 22 -8.71 7.54 17.88
N ARG A 23 -8.56 6.53 18.75
CA ARG A 23 -7.92 5.25 18.40
C ARG A 23 -8.65 4.55 17.27
N LEU A 24 -9.98 4.44 17.33
CA LEU A 24 -10.78 3.81 16.28
C LEU A 24 -10.67 4.58 14.96
N ILE A 25 -10.72 5.92 14.97
CA ILE A 25 -10.51 6.75 13.78
C ILE A 25 -9.13 6.46 13.16
N LEU A 26 -8.07 6.50 13.97
CA LEU A 26 -6.70 6.25 13.51
C LEU A 26 -6.52 4.84 12.96
N GLN A 27 -7.03 3.81 13.66
CA GLN A 27 -6.95 2.42 13.22
C GLN A 27 -7.70 2.20 11.91
N THR A 28 -8.91 2.75 11.76
CA THR A 28 -9.67 2.66 10.51
C THR A 28 -8.89 3.29 9.35
N ILE A 29 -8.24 4.43 9.58
CA ILE A 29 -7.40 5.06 8.55
C ILE A 29 -6.16 4.19 8.25
N ARG A 30 -5.48 3.66 9.27
CA ARG A 30 -4.32 2.76 9.10
C ARG A 30 -4.66 1.47 8.33
N ARG A 31 -5.91 1.02 8.44
CA ARG A 31 -6.45 -0.13 7.69
C ARG A 31 -6.84 0.22 6.25
N GLY A 32 -6.60 1.45 5.79
CA GLY A 32 -6.97 1.92 4.46
C GLY A 32 -8.48 2.03 4.23
N GLN A 33 -9.28 2.09 5.30
CA GLN A 33 -10.75 2.15 5.22
C GLN A 33 -11.27 3.58 4.98
N HIS A 34 -10.51 4.38 4.26
CA HIS A 34 -10.85 5.75 3.87
C HIS A 34 -10.85 5.89 2.35
N LEU A 35 -11.56 6.90 1.86
CA LEU A 35 -11.44 7.28 0.45
C LEU A 35 -10.02 7.77 0.17
N PRO A 36 -9.37 7.29 -0.91
CA PRO A 36 -8.08 7.84 -1.31
C PRO A 36 -8.18 9.35 -1.54
N PRO A 37 -7.27 10.17 -0.97
CA PRO A 37 -7.25 11.60 -1.23
C PRO A 37 -7.04 11.88 -2.72
N VAL A 38 -7.88 12.75 -3.28
CA VAL A 38 -7.67 13.29 -4.63
C VAL A 38 -6.77 14.50 -4.49
N TRP A 39 -5.57 14.44 -5.07
CA TRP A 39 -4.59 15.52 -5.00
C TRP A 39 -4.81 16.53 -6.13
N LEU A 40 -4.90 17.81 -5.78
CA LEU A 40 -5.03 18.90 -6.75
C LEU A 40 -3.91 19.91 -6.57
N GLU A 41 -3.46 20.46 -7.69
CA GLU A 41 -2.46 21.52 -7.72
C GLU A 41 -3.05 22.85 -7.22
N VAL A 42 -2.35 23.45 -6.25
CA VAL A 42 -2.64 24.78 -5.73
C VAL A 42 -1.42 25.66 -5.99
N PRO A 43 -1.51 26.63 -6.90
CA PRO A 43 -0.38 27.51 -7.20
C PRO A 43 -0.09 28.44 -6.01
N THR A 44 1.18 28.80 -5.83
CA THR A 44 1.66 29.73 -4.82
C THR A 44 2.81 30.55 -5.41
N ARG A 45 2.98 31.79 -4.93
CA ARG A 45 4.07 32.67 -5.35
C ARG A 45 4.67 33.40 -4.14
N HIS A 46 5.99 33.57 -4.15
CA HIS A 46 6.71 34.33 -3.14
C HIS A 46 7.99 34.90 -3.74
N GLY A 47 8.15 36.23 -3.66
CA GLY A 47 9.23 36.90 -4.40
C GLY A 47 9.17 36.56 -5.88
N ASP A 48 10.31 36.15 -6.44
CA ASP A 48 10.44 35.72 -7.83
C ASP A 48 10.18 34.21 -8.04
N HIS A 49 9.85 33.48 -6.97
CA HIS A 49 9.65 32.03 -7.01
C HIS A 49 8.18 31.65 -7.26
N GLU A 50 7.98 30.65 -8.13
CA GLU A 50 6.68 30.03 -8.37
C GLU A 50 6.63 28.61 -7.81
N GLY A 51 5.55 28.30 -7.10
CA GLY A 51 5.31 26.99 -6.52
C GLY A 51 3.98 26.37 -6.93
N ARG A 52 3.91 25.04 -6.91
CA ARG A 52 2.67 24.26 -7.02
C ARG A 52 2.63 23.23 -5.89
N LEU A 53 1.71 23.44 -4.95
CA LEU A 53 1.43 22.53 -3.85
C LEU A 53 0.44 21.46 -4.31
N PHE A 54 0.54 20.24 -3.79
CA PHE A 54 -0.48 19.21 -3.99
C PHE A 54 -1.30 19.03 -2.71
N VAL A 55 -2.53 19.55 -2.73
CA VAL A 55 -3.43 19.56 -1.57
C VAL A 55 -4.59 18.61 -1.82
N ALA A 56 -5.02 17.87 -0.79
CA ALA A 56 -6.22 17.05 -0.89
C ALA A 56 -7.42 17.93 -1.28
N ALA A 57 -8.21 17.50 -2.27
CA ALA A 57 -9.34 18.26 -2.82
C ALA A 57 -10.41 18.54 -1.75
N ASP A 58 -10.63 17.58 -0.85
CA ASP A 58 -11.58 17.60 0.25
C ASP A 58 -10.87 17.18 1.55
N ALA A 59 -11.56 17.29 2.69
CA ALA A 59 -11.12 16.66 3.92
C ALA A 59 -11.15 15.12 3.80
N LEU A 60 -10.34 14.43 4.61
CA LEU A 60 -10.28 12.98 4.67
C LEU A 60 -11.64 12.40 5.05
N ARG A 61 -12.06 11.36 4.33
CA ARG A 61 -13.37 10.72 4.49
C ARG A 61 -13.23 9.23 4.68
N VAL A 62 -13.92 8.70 5.69
CA VAL A 62 -14.00 7.26 5.98
C VAL A 62 -15.28 6.69 5.39
N GLY A 63 -15.21 5.52 4.76
CA GLY A 63 -16.31 4.88 4.04
C GLY A 63 -16.12 4.81 2.52
N HIS A 64 -17.12 4.28 1.81
CA HIS A 64 -17.11 4.17 0.34
C HIS A 64 -17.71 5.41 -0.35
N ALA A 65 -17.59 5.51 -1.68
CA ALA A 65 -17.86 6.74 -2.43
C ALA A 65 -19.29 7.29 -2.28
N GLU A 66 -20.26 6.40 -2.11
CA GLU A 66 -21.69 6.72 -1.95
C GLU A 66 -22.06 7.04 -0.51
N ASP A 67 -21.32 6.50 0.45
CA ASP A 67 -21.52 6.75 1.87
C ASP A 67 -20.18 6.88 2.61
N ALA A 68 -19.64 8.09 2.63
CA ALA A 68 -18.45 8.42 3.40
C ALA A 68 -18.67 9.64 4.29
N ILE A 69 -17.94 9.68 5.40
CA ILE A 69 -18.06 10.72 6.43
C ILE A 69 -16.71 11.40 6.62
N ARG A 70 -16.71 12.74 6.62
CA ARG A 70 -15.55 13.55 7.01
C ARG A 70 -15.33 13.36 8.51
N VAL A 71 -14.19 12.79 8.87
CA VAL A 71 -13.86 12.56 10.27
C VAL A 71 -13.35 13.83 10.92
N ASN A 72 -13.77 14.04 12.18
CA ASN A 72 -13.17 15.00 13.08
C ASN A 72 -12.27 14.30 14.07
N ALA A 73 -11.07 14.82 14.25
CA ALA A 73 -10.05 14.25 15.14
C ALA A 73 -9.33 15.34 15.92
N THR A 74 -8.68 14.93 17.00
CA THR A 74 -7.78 15.78 17.78
C THR A 74 -6.57 16.20 16.94
N ALA A 75 -5.82 17.22 17.39
CA ALA A 75 -4.62 17.67 16.67
C ALA A 75 -3.53 16.59 16.67
N GLU A 76 -3.39 15.88 17.79
CA GLU A 76 -2.50 14.72 17.95
C GLU A 76 -2.86 13.59 16.98
N THR A 77 -4.13 13.17 16.96
CA THR A 77 -4.57 12.10 16.04
C THR A 77 -4.45 12.51 14.58
N THR A 78 -4.73 13.78 14.29
CA THR A 78 -4.54 14.36 12.95
C THR A 78 -3.06 14.33 12.53
N GLN A 79 -2.12 14.59 13.44
CA GLN A 79 -0.67 14.45 13.17
C GLN A 79 -0.29 13.00 12.87
N HIS A 80 -0.73 12.04 13.70
CA HIS A 80 -0.46 10.61 13.47
C HIS A 80 -1.04 10.10 12.14
N ILE A 81 -2.20 10.60 11.74
CA ILE A 81 -2.79 10.30 10.43
C ILE A 81 -1.92 10.87 9.31
N ALA A 82 -1.46 12.12 9.44
CA ALA A 82 -0.61 12.73 8.42
C ALA A 82 0.70 11.97 8.24
N ASP A 83 1.33 11.56 9.35
CA ASP A 83 2.56 10.77 9.36
C ASP A 83 2.40 9.42 8.67
N HIS A 84 1.34 8.68 9.06
CA HIS A 84 1.04 7.38 8.48
C HIS A 84 0.82 7.44 6.97
N LEU A 85 0.20 8.52 6.49
CA LEU A 85 -0.07 8.73 5.06
C LEU A 85 1.07 9.42 4.31
N GLY A 86 2.22 9.70 4.96
CA GLY A 86 3.37 10.35 4.33
C GLY A 86 3.08 11.79 3.89
N THR A 87 2.26 12.51 4.65
CA THR A 87 1.74 13.86 4.34
C THR A 87 2.06 14.84 5.47
N VAL A 88 1.76 16.12 5.25
CA VAL A 88 1.86 17.16 6.30
C VAL A 88 0.51 17.85 6.51
N LEU A 89 0.35 18.45 7.69
CA LEU A 89 -0.77 19.34 7.98
C LEU A 89 -0.59 20.67 7.25
N PRO A 90 -1.68 21.35 6.86
CA PRO A 90 -1.59 22.65 6.19
C PRO A 90 -1.06 23.72 7.14
N THR A 91 -0.47 24.79 6.59
CA THR A 91 -0.25 26.05 7.31
C THR A 91 -1.47 26.97 7.10
N SER A 92 -1.52 28.09 7.82
CA SER A 92 -2.51 29.16 7.54
C SER A 92 -2.44 29.64 6.09
N ARG A 93 -1.22 29.81 5.56
CA ARG A 93 -0.99 30.17 4.15
C ARG A 93 -1.61 29.15 3.19
N ILE A 94 -1.41 27.86 3.43
CA ILE A 94 -1.97 26.81 2.56
C ILE A 94 -3.50 26.84 2.63
N CYS A 95 -4.09 27.06 3.81
CA CYS A 95 -5.54 27.25 3.92
C CYS A 95 -6.04 28.47 3.13
N ASP A 96 -5.32 29.59 3.16
CA ASP A 96 -5.65 30.79 2.38
C ASP A 96 -5.59 30.51 0.87
N LEU A 97 -4.54 29.83 0.41
CA LEU A 97 -4.39 29.42 -0.99
C LEU A 97 -5.49 28.46 -1.43
N VAL A 98 -5.89 27.51 -0.57
CA VAL A 98 -7.03 26.62 -0.82
C VAL A 98 -8.30 27.44 -1.03
N TRP A 99 -8.56 28.45 -0.20
CA TRP A 99 -9.71 29.33 -0.39
C TRP A 99 -9.62 30.12 -1.72
N GLN A 100 -8.45 30.68 -2.03
CA GLN A 100 -8.23 31.47 -3.24
C GLN A 100 -8.40 30.65 -4.54
N HIS A 101 -8.01 29.37 -4.52
CA HIS A 101 -8.07 28.47 -5.67
C HIS A 101 -9.22 27.46 -5.63
N ALA A 102 -10.11 27.56 -4.64
CA ALA A 102 -11.25 26.65 -4.52
C ALA A 102 -12.20 26.76 -5.73
N HIS A 103 -12.50 25.60 -6.32
CA HIS A 103 -13.53 25.44 -7.34
C HIS A 103 -14.92 25.53 -6.70
N VAL A 104 -15.03 25.07 -5.45
CA VAL A 104 -16.27 25.05 -4.67
C VAL A 104 -16.04 25.74 -3.33
N ARG A 105 -16.67 26.89 -3.12
CA ARG A 105 -16.68 27.61 -1.84
C ARG A 105 -18.02 27.41 -1.16
N LEU A 106 -18.01 26.73 -0.02
CA LEU A 106 -19.23 26.48 0.75
C LEU A 106 -19.43 27.58 1.80
N THR A 107 -20.68 27.86 2.17
CA THR A 107 -20.93 28.57 3.42
C THR A 107 -20.65 27.61 4.59
N PRO A 108 -19.95 28.03 5.65
CA PRO A 108 -19.65 27.17 6.80
C PRO A 108 -20.89 26.46 7.35
N SER A 109 -20.76 25.17 7.66
CA SER A 109 -21.81 24.37 8.31
C SER A 109 -21.68 24.49 9.82
N THR A 110 -22.28 25.54 10.37
CA THR A 110 -22.23 25.83 11.80
C THR A 110 -23.34 25.10 12.54
N GLN A 111 -23.01 24.51 13.68
CA GLN A 111 -23.94 23.96 14.66
C GLN A 111 -23.83 24.74 15.97
N VAL A 112 -24.91 24.74 16.77
CA VAL A 112 -24.99 25.49 18.04
C VAL A 112 -23.93 24.99 19.03
N PRO A 113 -23.00 25.83 19.52
CA PRO A 113 -22.02 25.40 20.51
C PRO A 113 -22.69 24.98 21.83
N ASP A 114 -22.40 23.76 22.28
CA ASP A 114 -22.88 23.20 23.55
C ASP A 114 -21.91 22.11 24.05
N ALA A 115 -22.20 21.52 25.22
CA ALA A 115 -21.36 20.47 25.81
C ALA A 115 -21.25 19.19 24.95
N GLN A 116 -22.10 19.03 23.94
CA GLN A 116 -22.13 17.87 23.06
C GLN A 116 -21.43 18.15 21.72
N MET A 117 -20.86 19.35 21.51
CA MET A 117 -20.31 19.79 20.22
C MET A 117 -19.23 18.87 19.65
N ALA A 118 -18.61 18.04 20.48
CA ALA A 118 -17.58 17.08 20.09
C ALA A 118 -18.11 15.66 19.86
N ASN A 119 -19.40 15.40 20.07
CA ASN A 119 -19.97 14.06 19.92
C ASN A 119 -19.93 13.57 18.46
N THR A 120 -19.88 12.24 18.32
CA THR A 120 -19.87 11.55 17.03
C THR A 120 -21.09 11.92 16.17
N ASP A 121 -22.28 12.05 16.76
CA ASP A 121 -23.48 12.43 15.99
C ASP A 121 -23.39 13.85 15.39
N ARG A 122 -22.66 14.76 16.06
CA ARG A 122 -22.41 16.13 15.56
C ARG A 122 -21.43 16.12 14.41
N MET A 123 -20.37 15.30 14.48
CA MET A 123 -19.45 15.05 13.36
C MET A 123 -20.19 14.50 12.14
N VAL A 124 -21.02 13.47 12.32
CA VAL A 124 -21.81 12.86 11.23
C VAL A 124 -22.73 13.92 10.61
N ARG A 125 -23.49 14.65 11.43
CA ARG A 125 -24.37 15.74 10.96
C ARG A 125 -23.61 16.80 10.16
N HIS A 126 -22.46 17.24 10.67
CA HIS A 126 -21.61 18.22 9.98
C HIS A 126 -21.20 17.70 8.60
N SER A 127 -20.71 16.46 8.51
CA SER A 127 -20.30 15.88 7.22
C SER A 127 -21.46 15.86 6.22
N ARG A 128 -22.67 15.45 6.66
CA ARG A 128 -23.85 15.41 5.79
C ARG A 128 -24.29 16.79 5.33
N GLU A 129 -24.23 17.80 6.20
CA GLU A 129 -24.51 19.19 5.83
C GLU A 129 -23.51 19.72 4.79
N VAL A 130 -22.23 19.38 4.94
CA VAL A 130 -21.20 19.71 3.95
C VAL A 130 -21.52 19.05 2.60
N ASP A 131 -21.92 17.77 2.57
CA ASP A 131 -22.31 17.08 1.33
C ASP A 131 -23.57 17.68 0.70
N ALA A 132 -24.58 18.02 1.51
CA ALA A 132 -25.81 18.67 1.04
C ALA A 132 -25.54 20.05 0.42
N LYS A 133 -24.58 20.81 0.96
CA LYS A 133 -24.13 22.08 0.36
C LYS A 133 -23.24 21.87 -0.86
N ARG A 134 -22.40 20.83 -0.85
CA ARG A 134 -21.53 20.47 -1.97
C ARG A 134 -22.34 20.09 -3.21
N ARG A 135 -23.47 19.39 -3.04
CA ARG A 135 -24.36 18.94 -4.13
C ARG A 135 -23.61 18.21 -5.25
N GLY A 136 -22.69 17.33 -4.87
CA GLY A 136 -21.89 16.54 -5.82
C GLY A 136 -20.80 17.32 -6.59
N ARG A 137 -20.65 18.64 -6.40
CA ARG A 137 -19.62 19.43 -7.09
C ARG A 137 -18.21 18.94 -6.76
N CYS A 138 -17.36 18.81 -7.77
CA CYS A 138 -15.99 18.29 -7.68
C CYS A 138 -14.95 19.41 -7.79
N GLY A 139 -13.68 19.07 -7.56
CA GLY A 139 -12.56 19.99 -7.52
C GLY A 139 -12.16 20.36 -6.09
N LEU A 140 -11.34 21.40 -5.94
CA LEU A 140 -10.86 21.88 -4.64
C LEU A 140 -12.01 22.54 -3.88
N ILE A 141 -12.35 22.00 -2.71
CA ILE A 141 -13.50 22.43 -1.91
C ILE A 141 -13.00 23.16 -0.67
N ALA A 142 -13.41 24.41 -0.50
CA ALA A 142 -13.14 25.18 0.71
C ALA A 142 -14.36 25.23 1.64
N ASN A 143 -14.11 25.57 2.91
CA ASN A 143 -15.10 25.64 3.99
C ASN A 143 -15.78 24.31 4.36
N VAL A 144 -15.08 23.20 4.17
CA VAL A 144 -15.53 21.88 4.64
C VAL A 144 -15.36 21.69 6.15
N GLY A 145 -14.69 22.62 6.84
CA GLY A 145 -14.42 22.64 8.27
C GLY A 145 -13.30 23.64 8.60
N LYS A 146 -12.92 23.71 9.88
CA LYS A 146 -11.67 24.32 10.36
C LYS A 146 -10.57 23.25 10.35
N HIS A 147 -9.32 23.67 10.30
CA HIS A 147 -8.17 22.78 10.19
C HIS A 147 -7.22 22.94 11.37
N TRP A 148 -6.61 21.83 11.80
CA TRP A 148 -5.36 21.86 12.56
C TRP A 148 -4.24 22.25 11.61
N VAL A 149 -3.43 23.22 12.01
CA VAL A 149 -2.38 23.80 11.16
C VAL A 149 -1.01 23.79 11.81
N LEU A 150 0.02 23.68 10.98
CA LEU A 150 1.40 23.92 11.41
C LEU A 150 1.62 25.42 11.65
N SER A 151 2.29 25.76 12.74
CA SER A 151 2.56 27.15 13.10
C SER A 151 3.78 27.29 14.00
N ASN A 152 4.60 28.32 13.75
CA ASN A 152 5.72 28.68 14.62
C ASN A 152 5.27 29.10 16.02
N ARG A 153 3.99 29.49 16.20
CA ARG A 153 3.41 29.83 17.50
C ARG A 153 3.36 28.65 18.47
N LEU A 154 3.54 27.42 18.00
CA LEU A 154 3.60 26.21 18.82
C LEU A 154 5.01 25.94 19.37
N GLN A 155 6.04 26.65 18.90
CA GLN A 155 7.41 26.45 19.35
C GLN A 155 7.53 26.67 20.87
N GLY A 156 8.06 25.67 21.57
CA GLY A 156 8.20 25.70 23.03
C GLY A 156 6.88 25.63 23.81
N ARG A 157 5.79 25.16 23.19
CA ARG A 157 4.46 25.04 23.81
C ARG A 157 3.88 23.63 23.62
N PRO A 158 4.50 22.60 24.25
CA PRO A 158 4.04 21.22 24.13
C PRO A 158 2.57 21.09 24.59
N GLY A 159 1.83 20.19 23.97
CA GLY A 159 0.42 19.97 24.30
C GLY A 159 -0.53 21.07 23.82
N THR A 160 -0.05 22.09 23.08
CA THR A 160 -0.89 23.12 22.44
C THR A 160 -1.08 22.82 20.95
N ALA A 161 -2.25 23.15 20.41
CA ALA A 161 -2.56 23.00 18.99
C ALA A 161 -2.98 24.32 18.36
N ALA A 162 -2.65 24.49 17.08
CA ALA A 162 -3.03 25.66 16.30
C ALA A 162 -4.18 25.31 15.34
N ASN A 163 -5.25 26.10 15.34
CA ASN A 163 -6.34 25.97 14.37
C ASN A 163 -6.53 27.22 13.52
N TYR A 164 -6.99 27.00 12.30
CA TYR A 164 -7.24 28.05 11.32
C TYR A 164 -8.29 27.59 10.29
N GLY A 165 -8.99 28.54 9.67
CA GLY A 165 -9.87 28.27 8.54
C GLY A 165 -11.32 28.65 8.79
N TRP A 166 -12.21 28.10 7.97
CA TRP A 166 -13.49 28.73 7.61
C TRP A 166 -13.32 30.18 7.16
N PHE A 167 -13.87 30.50 6.00
CA PHE A 167 -13.69 31.81 5.38
C PHE A 167 -15.05 32.44 5.12
N ARG A 168 -15.14 33.75 5.32
CA ARG A 168 -16.26 34.56 4.82
C ARG A 168 -16.15 34.69 3.30
N ALA A 169 -17.22 35.16 2.66
CA ALA A 169 -17.26 35.33 1.21
C ALA A 169 -16.18 36.29 0.69
N ASP A 170 -15.75 37.26 1.49
CA ASP A 170 -14.66 38.19 1.20
C ASP A 170 -13.24 37.58 1.34
N GLY A 171 -13.15 36.32 1.78
CA GLY A 171 -11.90 35.62 2.03
C GLY A 171 -11.23 35.92 3.37
N SER A 172 -11.87 36.68 4.26
CA SER A 172 -11.40 36.80 5.63
C SER A 172 -11.63 35.50 6.42
N PRO A 173 -10.66 35.04 7.22
CA PRO A 173 -10.85 33.87 8.07
C PRO A 173 -11.87 34.18 9.19
N ILE A 174 -12.70 33.18 9.49
CA ILE A 174 -13.62 33.15 10.62
C ILE A 174 -12.87 32.60 11.83
N GLN A 175 -12.18 31.46 11.68
CA GLN A 175 -11.17 31.01 12.65
C GLN A 175 -9.82 31.60 12.24
N THR A 176 -9.47 32.74 12.82
CA THR A 176 -8.11 33.29 12.74
C THR A 176 -7.12 32.36 13.45
N LEU A 177 -5.83 32.48 13.13
CA LEU A 177 -4.79 31.59 13.66
C LEU A 177 -4.77 31.68 15.19
N GLY A 178 -5.22 30.61 15.83
CA GLY A 178 -5.43 30.53 17.27
C GLY A 178 -4.68 29.35 17.87
N ILE A 179 -4.15 29.53 19.07
CA ILE A 179 -3.46 28.49 19.87
C ILE A 179 -4.13 28.31 21.24
N GLN A 180 -5.45 28.54 21.29
CA GLN A 180 -6.23 28.48 22.53
C GLN A 180 -6.59 27.04 22.93
N HIS A 181 -6.36 26.08 22.04
CA HIS A 181 -6.72 24.69 22.24
C HIS A 181 -5.49 23.84 22.57
N ASN A 182 -5.70 22.83 23.40
CA ASN A 182 -4.71 21.78 23.58
C ASN A 182 -4.81 20.75 22.45
N ILE A 183 -3.84 19.84 22.38
CA ILE A 183 -3.77 18.81 21.34
C ILE A 183 -4.93 17.81 21.36
N GLN A 184 -5.63 17.69 22.49
CA GLN A 184 -6.77 16.78 22.71
C GLN A 184 -8.13 17.42 22.41
N HIS A 185 -8.17 18.71 22.07
CA HIS A 185 -9.41 19.37 21.73
C HIS A 185 -9.93 18.85 20.38
N VAL A 186 -11.25 18.66 20.29
CA VAL A 186 -11.94 18.38 19.03
C VAL A 186 -13.38 18.90 19.12
N ASP A 187 -13.91 19.39 18.00
CA ASP A 187 -15.33 19.69 17.82
C ASP A 187 -15.80 19.17 16.45
N TYR A 188 -17.11 19.26 16.18
CA TYR A 188 -17.76 18.78 14.96
C TYR A 188 -17.19 19.36 13.64
N SER A 189 -16.34 20.39 13.70
CA SER A 189 -15.82 21.11 12.54
C SER A 189 -14.31 21.00 12.36
N GLN A 190 -13.59 20.32 13.26
CA GLN A 190 -12.14 20.09 13.14
C GLN A 190 -11.86 18.96 12.16
N VAL A 191 -11.77 19.27 10.86
CA VAL A 191 -11.61 18.26 9.80
C VAL A 191 -10.15 18.11 9.36
N ILE A 192 -9.82 16.93 8.88
CA ILE A 192 -8.47 16.57 8.45
C ILE A 192 -8.28 16.91 6.98
N ARG A 193 -7.43 17.89 6.67
CA ARG A 193 -6.96 18.15 5.30
C ARG A 193 -5.48 17.85 5.23
N LEU A 194 -5.07 17.13 4.20
CA LEU A 194 -3.70 16.69 4.01
C LEU A 194 -3.05 17.44 2.85
N VAL A 195 -1.74 17.63 2.95
CA VAL A 195 -0.88 18.21 1.92
C VAL A 195 0.24 17.21 1.65
N ARG A 196 0.55 16.94 0.38
CA ARG A 196 1.69 16.07 0.05
C ARG A 196 3.00 16.72 0.50
N ARG A 197 3.99 15.86 0.77
CA ARG A 197 5.34 16.30 1.08
C ARG A 197 6.06 16.87 -0.14
N ASP A 198 5.83 16.33 -1.33
CA ASP A 198 6.40 16.88 -2.54
C ASP A 198 5.58 18.07 -3.07
N MET A 199 6.28 19.07 -3.61
CA MET A 199 5.72 20.19 -4.35
C MET A 199 6.65 20.56 -5.50
N ILE A 200 6.15 21.33 -6.48
CA ILE A 200 7.00 21.85 -7.56
C ILE A 200 7.39 23.29 -7.23
N VAL A 201 8.68 23.61 -7.27
CA VAL A 201 9.22 24.97 -7.13
C VAL A 201 10.09 25.25 -8.34
N ASP A 202 9.78 26.30 -9.10
CA ASP A 202 10.51 26.71 -10.31
C ASP A 202 10.78 25.55 -11.28
N GLY A 203 9.77 24.69 -11.46
CA GLY A 203 9.83 23.53 -12.36
C GLY A 203 10.51 22.29 -11.78
N ARG A 204 11.00 22.31 -10.55
CA ARG A 204 11.67 21.18 -9.88
C ARG A 204 10.84 20.63 -8.73
N VAL A 205 10.81 19.31 -8.58
CA VAL A 205 10.20 18.66 -7.40
C VAL A 205 11.09 18.91 -6.17
N ARG A 206 10.49 19.33 -5.06
CA ARG A 206 11.14 19.62 -3.77
C ARG A 206 10.27 19.10 -2.62
N ASP A 207 10.89 18.74 -1.51
CA ASP A 207 10.15 18.45 -0.27
C ASP A 207 9.70 19.76 0.40
N ILE A 208 8.43 19.82 0.81
CA ILE A 208 7.78 20.98 1.40
C ILE A 208 8.46 21.42 2.70
N GLN A 209 9.06 20.49 3.45
CA GLN A 209 9.80 20.79 4.67
C GLN A 209 11.09 21.55 4.36
N GLU A 210 11.81 21.15 3.31
CA GLU A 210 12.99 21.88 2.83
C GLU A 210 12.61 23.28 2.35
N VAL A 211 11.52 23.39 1.58
CA VAL A 211 11.01 24.68 1.09
C VAL A 211 10.63 25.60 2.23
N GLY A 212 9.92 25.09 3.25
CA GLY A 212 9.53 25.91 4.40
C GLY A 212 10.69 26.23 5.36
N ALA A 213 11.78 25.47 5.33
CA ALA A 213 12.99 25.75 6.11
C ALA A 213 13.92 26.78 5.43
N ASP A 214 13.79 26.95 4.11
CA ASP A 214 14.60 27.87 3.31
C ASP A 214 14.09 29.32 3.42
N PRO A 215 14.91 30.29 3.87
CA PRO A 215 14.50 31.69 4.01
C PRO A 215 13.96 32.35 2.73
N ASP A 216 14.45 31.95 1.56
CA ASP A 216 14.05 32.54 0.27
C ASP A 216 12.78 31.89 -0.28
N LEU A 217 12.49 30.64 0.13
CA LEU A 217 11.36 29.86 -0.38
C LEU A 217 10.22 29.69 0.62
N ALA A 218 10.44 29.90 1.92
CA ALA A 218 9.48 29.57 2.97
C ALA A 218 8.15 30.31 2.82
N GLY A 219 8.20 31.51 2.25
CA GLY A 219 7.01 32.27 1.93
C GLY A 219 6.12 31.63 0.87
N LEU A 220 6.53 30.57 0.16
CA LEU A 220 5.65 29.77 -0.69
C LEU A 220 4.65 28.95 0.13
N VAL A 221 5.00 28.56 1.36
CA VAL A 221 4.24 27.59 2.17
C VAL A 221 3.86 28.11 3.55
N SER A 222 4.43 29.21 4.03
CA SER A 222 4.19 29.78 5.35
C SER A 222 3.98 31.30 5.28
N SER A 223 3.02 31.81 6.06
CA SER A 223 2.85 33.26 6.29
C SER A 223 3.69 33.77 7.47
N GLU A 224 4.40 32.87 8.17
CA GLU A 224 5.22 33.16 9.35
C GLU A 224 6.73 33.22 9.02
N GLY A 225 7.08 33.27 7.72
CA GLY A 225 8.46 33.09 7.25
C GLY A 225 8.91 31.63 7.39
N VAL A 226 10.21 31.43 7.63
CA VAL A 226 10.82 30.10 7.88
C VAL A 226 9.98 29.33 8.90
N LEU A 227 9.46 28.18 8.49
CA LEU A 227 8.68 27.29 9.33
C LEU A 227 9.61 26.38 10.13
N ARG A 228 9.51 26.50 11.45
CA ARG A 228 10.34 25.80 12.45
C ARG A 228 9.61 24.62 13.08
N VAL A 229 8.29 24.63 13.03
CA VAL A 229 7.43 23.60 13.61
C VAL A 229 6.74 22.85 12.47
N TRP A 230 7.20 21.62 12.24
CA TRP A 230 6.69 20.73 11.19
C TRP A 230 5.73 19.66 11.68
N ARG A 231 5.54 19.59 13.00
CA ARG A 231 4.70 18.62 13.70
C ARG A 231 4.00 19.31 14.85
N VAL A 232 2.79 18.88 15.16
CA VAL A 232 2.17 19.19 16.47
C VAL A 232 2.97 18.44 17.53
N ALA A 233 3.59 19.17 18.46
CA ALA A 233 4.46 18.58 19.48
C ALA A 233 3.62 17.80 20.51
N ASP A 234 3.79 16.48 20.53
CA ASP A 234 3.28 15.62 21.59
C ASP A 234 4.18 15.83 22.83
N PRO A 235 3.63 16.13 24.03
CA PRO A 235 4.41 16.11 25.27
C PRO A 235 5.01 14.73 25.61
N LEU A 236 4.69 13.66 24.89
CA LEU A 236 5.30 12.32 25.00
C LEU A 236 6.39 12.03 23.95
N ASP A 237 6.70 12.96 23.05
CA ASP A 237 7.77 12.81 22.04
C ASP A 237 9.20 13.03 22.59
N ASP A 238 9.43 12.95 23.92
CA ASP A 238 10.77 13.03 24.55
C ASP A 238 11.20 11.64 25.04
N ASP A 239 11.97 10.92 24.21
CA ASP A 239 12.86 9.79 24.53
C ASP A 239 12.60 9.01 25.85
N GLY A 240 11.38 8.50 26.06
CA GLY A 240 11.03 7.80 27.29
C GLY A 240 9.62 7.20 27.29
N ASP A 241 9.54 5.94 26.85
CA ASP A 241 8.35 5.10 26.89
C ASP A 241 7.63 5.15 28.25
N ALA A 242 6.40 5.64 28.24
CA ALA A 242 5.36 5.23 29.17
C ALA A 242 4.02 5.17 28.41
N GLU A 243 3.75 4.01 27.83
CA GLU A 243 2.47 3.65 27.23
C GLU A 243 1.30 3.92 28.21
N PRO A 244 0.12 4.37 27.72
CA PRO A 244 -1.12 4.26 28.49
C PRO A 244 -1.32 2.79 28.92
N PRO A 245 -2.03 2.48 30.04
CA PRO A 245 -2.10 1.13 30.56
C PRO A 245 -2.51 0.16 29.46
N ALA A 246 -1.58 -0.72 29.09
CA ALA A 246 -1.76 -1.69 28.03
C ALA A 246 -3.09 -2.42 28.26
N ASP A 247 -3.84 -2.65 27.19
CA ASP A 247 -4.83 -3.72 27.24
C ASP A 247 -4.07 -4.94 27.82
N PRO A 248 -4.52 -5.59 28.90
CA PRO A 248 -3.78 -6.74 29.43
C PRO A 248 -3.55 -7.78 28.33
N MET A 249 -4.36 -7.77 27.28
CA MET A 249 -4.20 -8.61 26.10
C MET A 249 -3.25 -8.09 25.01
N GLU A 250 -2.69 -6.88 25.13
CA GLU A 250 -1.56 -6.42 24.31
C GLU A 250 -0.24 -7.09 24.72
N ASP A 251 -0.07 -7.43 26.00
CA ASP A 251 1.08 -8.21 26.47
C ASP A 251 0.84 -9.72 26.22
N PRO A 252 1.63 -10.36 25.34
CA PRO A 252 1.50 -11.80 25.09
C PRO A 252 1.71 -12.65 26.34
N ALA A 253 2.40 -12.15 27.38
CA ALA A 253 2.57 -12.87 28.64
C ALA A 253 1.24 -13.16 29.36
N ASN A 254 0.19 -12.40 29.08
CA ASN A 254 -1.13 -12.56 29.70
C ASN A 254 -2.08 -13.47 28.90
N TRP A 255 -1.65 -13.98 27.73
CA TRP A 255 -2.46 -14.86 26.90
C TRP A 255 -2.50 -16.27 27.48
N ARG A 256 -3.58 -17.00 27.17
CA ARG A 256 -3.64 -18.44 27.49
C ARG A 256 -2.58 -19.19 26.68
N ASP A 257 -1.91 -20.16 27.32
CA ASP A 257 -0.79 -20.90 26.74
C ASP A 257 -1.12 -22.40 26.56
N PRO A 258 -1.13 -22.93 25.31
CA PRO A 258 -1.07 -22.22 24.03
C PRO A 258 -2.45 -21.72 23.56
N LEU A 259 -2.48 -20.70 22.70
CA LEU A 259 -3.66 -20.46 21.86
C LEU A 259 -3.66 -21.45 20.69
N ARG A 260 -4.78 -22.11 20.45
CA ARG A 260 -4.89 -23.19 19.46
C ARG A 260 -6.30 -23.33 18.90
N LEU A 261 -6.43 -24.14 17.85
CA LEU A 261 -7.67 -24.39 17.12
C LEU A 261 -8.86 -24.65 18.06
N GLY A 262 -9.96 -23.93 17.85
CA GLY A 262 -11.20 -24.02 18.61
C GLY A 262 -11.28 -23.12 19.85
N MET A 263 -10.20 -22.42 20.22
CA MET A 263 -10.23 -21.43 21.28
C MET A 263 -10.92 -20.14 20.83
N LYS A 264 -11.65 -19.50 21.75
CA LYS A 264 -12.28 -18.20 21.54
C LYS A 264 -11.92 -17.23 22.65
N GLY A 265 -11.76 -15.95 22.35
CA GLY A 265 -11.57 -14.91 23.35
C GLY A 265 -10.71 -13.72 22.92
N PRO A 266 -10.54 -12.74 23.81
CA PRO A 266 -9.79 -11.52 23.53
C PRO A 266 -8.30 -11.75 23.24
N ASP A 267 -7.68 -12.78 23.81
CA ASP A 267 -6.30 -13.22 23.51
C ASP A 267 -6.14 -13.77 22.10
N VAL A 268 -7.16 -14.49 21.61
CA VAL A 268 -7.22 -14.94 20.23
C VAL A 268 -7.33 -13.75 19.29
N ALA A 269 -8.19 -12.77 19.61
CA ALA A 269 -8.32 -11.55 18.82
C ALA A 269 -7.00 -10.74 18.84
N ALA A 270 -6.31 -10.67 19.98
CA ALA A 270 -5.00 -10.04 20.10
C ALA A 270 -3.95 -10.71 19.21
N TRP A 271 -3.90 -12.05 19.19
CA TRP A 271 -3.03 -12.78 18.28
C TRP A 271 -3.39 -12.56 16.80
N GLN A 272 -4.67 -12.58 16.45
CA GLN A 272 -5.13 -12.28 15.09
C GLN A 272 -4.75 -10.86 14.66
N ARG A 273 -4.76 -9.88 15.58
CA ARG A 273 -4.24 -8.53 15.32
C ARG A 273 -2.74 -8.52 15.04
N VAL A 274 -1.94 -9.31 15.76
CA VAL A 274 -0.50 -9.48 15.46
C VAL A 274 -0.31 -10.06 14.06
N LEU A 275 -1.04 -11.13 13.72
CA LEU A 275 -1.01 -11.72 12.38
C LEU A 275 -1.36 -10.71 11.29
N ILE A 276 -2.43 -9.94 11.47
CA ILE A 276 -2.87 -8.91 10.51
C ILE A 276 -1.85 -7.77 10.41
N ALA A 277 -1.30 -7.31 11.53
CA ALA A 277 -0.28 -6.26 11.56
C ALA A 277 1.00 -6.68 10.82
N ASP A 278 1.36 -7.96 10.93
CA ASP A 278 2.50 -8.57 10.24
C ASP A 278 2.17 -9.04 8.81
N GLY A 279 1.00 -8.64 8.27
CA GLY A 279 0.67 -8.81 6.85
C GLY A 279 -0.04 -10.13 6.50
N HIS A 280 -0.46 -10.93 7.47
CA HIS A 280 -1.23 -12.15 7.21
C HIS A 280 -2.74 -11.87 7.07
N HIS A 281 -3.35 -12.52 6.08
CA HIS A 281 -4.79 -12.36 5.79
C HIS A 281 -5.63 -13.36 6.58
N LEU A 282 -6.66 -12.84 7.25
CA LEU A 282 -7.67 -13.61 8.01
C LEU A 282 -9.10 -13.34 7.52
N ASP A 283 -9.26 -12.88 6.28
CA ASP A 283 -10.57 -12.56 5.71
C ASP A 283 -11.49 -13.80 5.60
N PRO A 284 -12.82 -13.65 5.75
CA PRO A 284 -13.55 -12.41 6.02
C PRO A 284 -13.58 -12.01 7.51
N TRP A 285 -13.07 -12.85 8.42
CA TRP A 285 -13.36 -12.78 9.85
C TRP A 285 -12.39 -11.89 10.65
N ARG A 286 -11.18 -11.64 10.13
CA ARG A 286 -10.17 -10.74 10.72
C ARG A 286 -9.81 -11.16 12.15
N ASP A 287 -9.97 -10.27 13.13
CA ASP A 287 -9.71 -10.49 14.55
C ASP A 287 -11.01 -10.79 15.34
N ASP A 288 -11.84 -11.69 14.79
CA ASP A 288 -13.12 -12.13 15.38
C ASP A 288 -13.02 -12.82 16.75
N GLY A 289 -11.79 -13.07 17.22
CA GLY A 289 -11.53 -13.77 18.47
C GLY A 289 -11.80 -15.26 18.40
N ASP A 290 -11.90 -15.85 17.20
CA ASP A 290 -12.04 -17.29 16.96
C ASP A 290 -10.76 -17.90 16.37
N PHE A 291 -10.18 -18.86 17.07
CA PHE A 291 -8.99 -19.55 16.61
C PHE A 291 -9.44 -20.66 15.66
N GLY A 292 -9.92 -20.29 14.47
CA GLY A 292 -10.34 -21.20 13.42
C GLY A 292 -9.20 -21.67 12.52
N PRO A 293 -9.50 -22.46 11.48
CA PRO A 293 -8.50 -22.96 10.53
C PRO A 293 -7.68 -21.84 9.86
N ALA A 294 -8.30 -20.67 9.60
CA ALA A 294 -7.62 -19.51 9.04
C ALA A 294 -6.53 -18.97 10.00
N THR A 295 -6.88 -18.78 11.27
CA THR A 295 -5.96 -18.34 12.32
C THR A 295 -4.83 -19.34 12.51
N HIS A 296 -5.12 -20.65 12.49
CA HIS A 296 -4.10 -21.71 12.55
C HIS A 296 -3.11 -21.63 11.37
N ASN A 297 -3.61 -21.52 10.14
CA ASN A 297 -2.76 -21.47 8.94
C ASN A 297 -1.90 -20.19 8.90
N ALA A 298 -2.49 -19.05 9.25
CA ALA A 298 -1.75 -17.79 9.36
C ALA A 298 -0.69 -17.84 10.47
N THR A 299 -0.98 -18.48 11.62
CA THR A 299 0.00 -18.73 12.69
C THR A 299 1.19 -19.53 12.16
N ALA A 300 0.93 -20.62 11.42
CA ALA A 300 2.00 -21.42 10.83
C ALA A 300 2.84 -20.66 9.79
N ALA A 301 2.22 -19.76 9.01
CA ALA A 301 2.93 -18.89 8.06
C ALA A 301 3.83 -17.90 8.80
N TRP A 302 3.29 -17.18 9.79
CA TRP A 302 4.00 -16.23 10.63
C TRP A 302 5.21 -16.86 11.34
N GLN A 303 5.03 -18.08 11.86
CA GLN A 303 6.10 -18.84 12.53
C GLN A 303 7.25 -19.15 11.57
N ARG A 304 6.94 -19.48 10.32
CA ARG A 304 7.93 -19.78 9.28
C ARG A 304 8.77 -18.55 8.95
N GLU A 305 8.14 -17.38 8.80
CA GLU A 305 8.83 -16.11 8.52
C GLU A 305 9.78 -15.65 9.63
N ARG A 306 9.52 -16.07 10.87
CA ARG A 306 10.36 -15.73 12.04
C ARG A 306 11.30 -16.86 12.48
N GLN A 307 11.27 -17.98 11.75
CA GLN A 307 12.06 -19.19 12.00
C GLN A 307 11.89 -19.75 13.42
N VAL A 308 10.66 -19.71 13.94
CA VAL A 308 10.28 -20.40 15.19
C VAL A 308 9.58 -21.73 14.85
N PRO A 309 9.43 -22.68 15.81
CA PRO A 309 8.75 -23.95 15.54
C PRO A 309 7.37 -23.74 14.92
N VAL A 310 7.13 -24.35 13.75
CA VAL A 310 5.88 -24.21 12.99
C VAL A 310 4.84 -25.19 13.52
N THR A 311 4.19 -24.81 14.62
CA THR A 311 3.18 -25.63 15.29
C THR A 311 1.75 -25.29 14.89
N GLY A 312 1.52 -24.10 14.29
CA GLY A 312 0.17 -23.54 14.10
C GLY A 312 -0.52 -23.10 15.40
N GLU A 313 0.21 -23.16 16.53
CA GLU A 313 -0.24 -22.78 17.87
C GLU A 313 0.61 -21.64 18.45
N VAL A 314 0.03 -20.84 19.33
CA VAL A 314 0.69 -19.71 19.98
C VAL A 314 1.24 -20.14 21.33
N GLY A 315 2.32 -20.92 21.30
CA GLY A 315 3.09 -21.32 22.49
C GLY A 315 4.18 -20.31 22.85
N GLY A 316 4.94 -20.61 23.91
CA GLY A 316 5.99 -19.71 24.42
C GLY A 316 7.02 -19.24 23.36
N ALA A 317 7.44 -20.10 22.43
CA ALA A 317 8.36 -19.72 21.35
C ALA A 317 7.73 -18.73 20.35
N THR A 318 6.45 -18.92 20.01
CA THR A 318 5.70 -17.99 19.14
C THR A 318 5.54 -16.64 19.82
N ARG A 319 5.15 -16.62 21.11
CA ARG A 319 4.97 -15.38 21.88
C ARG A 319 6.27 -14.61 22.06
N ALA A 320 7.37 -15.31 22.34
CA ALA A 320 8.70 -14.70 22.48
C ALA A 320 9.22 -14.07 21.18
N ALA A 321 8.67 -14.45 20.02
CA ALA A 321 9.05 -13.90 18.72
C ALA A 321 8.17 -12.73 18.26
N ILE A 322 7.14 -12.34 19.02
CA ILE A 322 6.31 -11.18 18.69
C ILE A 322 7.18 -9.91 18.73
N GLY A 323 7.02 -9.03 17.73
CA GLY A 323 7.87 -7.86 17.55
C GLY A 323 9.24 -8.14 16.90
N SER A 324 9.61 -9.42 16.72
CA SER A 324 10.75 -9.73 15.86
C SER A 324 10.38 -9.50 14.40
N ALA A 325 11.26 -8.80 13.67
CA ALA A 325 11.11 -8.64 12.23
C ALA A 325 11.04 -10.02 11.57
N ALA A 326 10.22 -10.14 10.51
CA ALA A 326 10.34 -11.24 9.59
C ALA A 326 11.82 -11.33 9.19
N LYS A 327 12.44 -12.47 9.48
CA LYS A 327 13.80 -12.68 9.01
C LYS A 327 13.64 -12.85 7.51
N PRO A 328 14.41 -12.13 6.67
CA PRO A 328 14.45 -12.47 5.26
C PRO A 328 14.68 -13.97 5.25
N GLU A 329 13.74 -14.70 4.64
CA GLU A 329 13.93 -16.12 4.45
C GLU A 329 15.34 -16.21 3.87
N PRO A 330 16.29 -16.91 4.54
CA PRO A 330 17.62 -17.03 3.96
C PRO A 330 17.39 -17.43 2.51
N LEU A 331 18.11 -16.78 1.58
CA LEU A 331 18.15 -17.10 0.15
C LEU A 331 18.69 -18.54 -0.02
N SER A 332 17.98 -19.47 0.57
CA SER A 332 18.15 -20.89 0.52
C SER A 332 17.47 -21.27 -0.78
N PRO A 333 18.09 -22.14 -1.57
CA PRO A 333 17.44 -22.63 -2.77
C PRO A 333 16.04 -23.16 -2.42
N VAL A 334 14.98 -22.54 -2.97
CA VAL A 334 13.64 -23.13 -2.95
C VAL A 334 13.80 -24.52 -3.57
N ASP A 335 13.57 -25.57 -2.79
CA ASP A 335 13.50 -26.90 -3.36
C ASP A 335 12.23 -26.97 -4.21
N LEU A 336 12.41 -26.94 -5.53
CA LEU A 336 11.30 -27.03 -6.48
C LEU A 336 10.60 -28.40 -6.43
N GLY A 337 11.23 -29.41 -5.81
CA GLY A 337 10.75 -30.79 -5.90
C GLY A 337 10.64 -31.26 -7.37
N PRO A 338 9.89 -32.35 -7.63
CA PRO A 338 9.55 -32.75 -8.98
C PRO A 338 8.55 -31.75 -9.60
N ILE A 339 8.90 -31.20 -10.76
CA ILE A 339 7.98 -30.35 -11.53
C ILE A 339 6.96 -31.26 -12.22
N ALA A 340 5.67 -31.03 -11.96
CA ALA A 340 4.59 -31.77 -12.60
C ALA A 340 4.59 -31.52 -14.11
N PHE A 341 4.36 -32.56 -14.91
CA PHE A 341 4.28 -32.43 -16.37
C PHE A 341 2.86 -32.68 -16.86
N ARG A 342 2.30 -31.71 -17.59
CA ARG A 342 0.98 -31.81 -18.22
C ARG A 342 1.01 -31.20 -19.61
N GLN A 343 1.24 -32.06 -20.60
CA GLN A 343 1.42 -31.70 -22.02
C GLN A 343 0.29 -30.81 -22.55
N ALA A 344 0.63 -29.61 -23.02
CA ALA A 344 -0.27 -28.74 -23.77
C ALA A 344 -0.63 -29.38 -25.13
N ARG A 345 -1.87 -29.14 -25.59
CA ARG A 345 -2.38 -29.67 -26.85
C ARG A 345 -1.76 -28.98 -28.08
N ASN A 346 -1.44 -27.70 -27.96
CA ASN A 346 -0.98 -26.84 -29.05
C ASN A 346 0.48 -26.44 -28.83
N TYR A 347 1.39 -27.07 -29.55
CA TYR A 347 2.83 -26.77 -29.53
C TYR A 347 3.45 -27.33 -30.82
N THR A 348 4.69 -26.96 -31.13
CA THR A 348 5.43 -27.57 -32.24
C THR A 348 6.43 -28.57 -31.69
N PRO A 349 6.27 -29.89 -31.95
CA PRO A 349 7.29 -30.87 -31.64
C PRO A 349 8.61 -30.51 -32.30
N ALA A 350 9.69 -30.53 -31.52
CA ALA A 350 11.03 -30.19 -31.99
C ALA A 350 12.09 -30.98 -31.21
N ASN A 351 13.35 -30.75 -31.55
CA ASN A 351 14.49 -31.24 -30.78
C ASN A 351 15.56 -30.15 -30.74
N ARG A 352 15.22 -29.05 -30.07
CA ARG A 352 16.07 -27.86 -30.03
C ARG A 352 17.38 -28.18 -29.29
N SER A 353 18.50 -27.84 -29.92
CA SER A 353 19.83 -27.88 -29.29
C SER A 353 20.29 -26.50 -28.80
N LYS A 354 19.49 -25.46 -29.02
CA LYS A 354 19.83 -24.09 -28.67
C LYS A 354 18.61 -23.31 -28.20
N VAL A 355 18.78 -22.64 -27.07
CA VAL A 355 17.86 -21.65 -26.50
C VAL A 355 18.67 -20.39 -26.18
N ASP A 356 18.13 -19.24 -26.55
CA ASP A 356 18.79 -17.94 -26.38
C ASP A 356 18.19 -17.11 -25.25
N VAL A 357 16.88 -17.26 -24.99
CA VAL A 357 16.18 -16.40 -24.03
C VAL A 357 15.20 -17.15 -23.13
N VAL A 358 15.00 -16.61 -21.93
CA VAL A 358 13.84 -16.89 -21.08
C VAL A 358 12.90 -15.69 -21.21
N VAL A 359 11.62 -15.95 -21.51
CA VAL A 359 10.60 -14.92 -21.66
C VAL A 359 9.61 -15.01 -20.51
N ILE A 360 9.48 -13.91 -19.77
CA ILE A 360 8.58 -13.75 -18.64
C ILE A 360 7.23 -13.23 -19.15
N HIS A 361 6.17 -13.89 -18.71
CA HIS A 361 4.76 -13.59 -18.99
C HIS A 361 3.95 -13.54 -17.71
N THR A 362 2.81 -12.84 -17.75
CA THR A 362 1.69 -13.03 -16.82
C THR A 362 0.58 -13.79 -17.50
N MET A 363 -0.07 -14.69 -16.76
CA MET A 363 -1.19 -15.50 -17.25
C MET A 363 -2.46 -14.71 -17.56
N GLU A 364 -2.51 -13.42 -17.16
CA GLU A 364 -3.73 -12.61 -17.10
C GLU A 364 -4.84 -13.30 -16.28
N ALA A 365 -4.43 -13.89 -15.15
CA ALA A 365 -5.25 -14.71 -14.26
C ALA A 365 -5.01 -14.33 -12.80
N VAL A 366 -5.96 -14.70 -11.93
CA VAL A 366 -5.88 -14.43 -10.49
C VAL A 366 -4.67 -15.12 -9.86
N GLU A 367 -4.06 -14.43 -8.90
CA GLU A 367 -3.07 -15.00 -7.99
C GLU A 367 -3.76 -15.95 -7.00
N ALA A 368 -3.73 -17.24 -7.31
CA ALA A 368 -4.22 -18.31 -6.44
C ALA A 368 -3.28 -19.51 -6.55
N SER A 369 -3.10 -20.25 -5.46
CA SER A 369 -2.26 -21.47 -5.35
C SER A 369 -2.81 -22.68 -6.12
N THR A 370 -3.67 -22.42 -7.09
CA THR A 370 -4.23 -23.43 -8.01
C THR A 370 -4.12 -22.96 -9.46
N THR A 371 -3.61 -21.75 -9.68
CA THR A 371 -3.66 -21.10 -10.98
C THR A 371 -2.75 -21.83 -11.96
N ALA A 372 -1.57 -22.28 -11.54
CA ALA A 372 -0.65 -22.98 -12.43
C ALA A 372 -1.23 -24.32 -12.92
N GLU A 373 -1.83 -25.11 -12.04
CA GLU A 373 -2.50 -26.36 -12.42
C GLU A 373 -3.71 -26.09 -13.30
N ASN A 374 -4.51 -25.07 -12.98
CA ASN A 374 -5.71 -24.73 -13.73
C ASN A 374 -5.39 -24.30 -15.16
N VAL A 375 -4.37 -23.45 -15.36
CA VAL A 375 -3.98 -23.04 -16.72
C VAL A 375 -3.34 -24.20 -17.46
N ALA A 376 -2.50 -25.02 -16.82
CA ALA A 376 -1.92 -26.21 -17.44
C ALA A 376 -3.02 -27.23 -17.82
N ALA A 377 -4.06 -27.33 -17.00
CA ALA A 377 -5.23 -28.15 -17.28
C ALA A 377 -5.99 -27.68 -18.51
N TRP A 378 -6.19 -26.37 -18.61
CA TRP A 378 -6.83 -25.74 -19.74
C TRP A 378 -6.02 -25.94 -21.03
N ALA A 379 -4.69 -25.74 -20.99
CA ALA A 379 -3.80 -25.95 -22.13
C ALA A 379 -3.76 -27.41 -22.63
N ALA A 380 -3.96 -28.38 -21.75
CA ALA A 380 -4.05 -29.81 -22.10
C ALA A 380 -5.47 -30.24 -22.51
N GLY A 381 -6.48 -29.42 -22.23
CA GLY A 381 -7.89 -29.78 -22.37
C GLY A 381 -8.43 -29.67 -23.79
N PRO A 382 -9.70 -30.10 -24.01
CA PRO A 382 -10.36 -30.00 -25.31
C PRO A 382 -10.57 -28.55 -25.77
N ASN A 383 -10.64 -27.60 -24.84
CA ASN A 383 -10.83 -26.17 -25.08
C ASN A 383 -9.51 -25.38 -25.03
N ALA A 384 -8.37 -26.05 -25.26
CA ALA A 384 -7.04 -25.44 -25.20
C ALA A 384 -6.94 -24.23 -26.14
N PRO A 385 -6.28 -23.13 -25.71
CA PRO A 385 -6.08 -21.96 -26.55
C PRO A 385 -5.15 -22.30 -27.71
N GLN A 386 -5.16 -21.51 -28.78
CA GLN A 386 -4.14 -21.59 -29.84
C GLN A 386 -2.81 -20.96 -29.38
N ALA A 387 -2.36 -21.35 -28.20
CA ALA A 387 -1.19 -20.88 -27.49
C ALA A 387 -0.69 -21.94 -26.51
N SER A 388 0.54 -21.80 -26.03
CA SER A 388 1.11 -22.65 -24.96
C SER A 388 2.36 -22.02 -24.37
N TRP A 389 2.80 -22.57 -23.23
CA TRP A 389 3.99 -22.15 -22.49
C TRP A 389 4.77 -23.37 -22.02
N HIS A 390 6.02 -23.15 -21.62
CA HIS A 390 6.84 -24.23 -21.08
C HIS A 390 6.47 -24.48 -19.62
N TYR A 391 6.36 -23.43 -18.82
CA TYR A 391 6.10 -23.53 -17.38
C TYR A 391 5.02 -22.54 -16.95
N ALA A 392 4.05 -23.01 -16.18
CA ALA A 392 3.12 -22.20 -15.40
C ALA A 392 3.54 -22.23 -13.92
N ILE A 393 3.48 -21.09 -13.27
CA ILE A 393 4.04 -20.87 -11.94
C ILE A 393 3.03 -20.08 -11.10
N ASP A 394 2.74 -20.58 -9.90
CA ASP A 394 2.07 -19.84 -8.82
C ASP A 394 2.94 -19.89 -7.55
N ASP A 395 2.37 -19.54 -6.40
CA ASP A 395 3.16 -19.38 -5.18
C ASP A 395 3.68 -20.70 -4.60
N ASP A 396 2.97 -21.81 -4.81
CA ASP A 396 3.32 -23.11 -4.24
C ASP A 396 3.66 -24.21 -5.26
N SER A 397 3.40 -23.99 -6.56
CA SER A 397 3.60 -25.00 -7.59
C SER A 397 4.30 -24.50 -8.87
N ILE A 398 4.83 -25.45 -9.64
CA ILE A 398 5.23 -25.26 -11.03
C ILE A 398 4.67 -26.43 -11.84
N VAL A 399 4.01 -26.14 -12.95
CA VAL A 399 3.57 -27.15 -13.92
C VAL A 399 4.22 -26.90 -15.28
N GLN A 400 4.96 -27.90 -15.77
CA GLN A 400 5.53 -27.88 -17.10
C GLN A 400 4.49 -28.37 -18.12
N SER A 401 4.26 -27.58 -19.17
CA SER A 401 3.27 -27.88 -20.22
C SER A 401 3.86 -28.15 -21.60
N VAL A 402 5.07 -27.67 -21.87
CA VAL A 402 5.82 -28.00 -23.09
C VAL A 402 7.25 -28.33 -22.70
N ARG A 403 7.81 -29.39 -23.30
CA ARG A 403 9.20 -29.77 -23.04
C ARG A 403 10.15 -28.70 -23.58
N GLU A 404 11.31 -28.51 -22.96
CA GLU A 404 12.23 -27.45 -23.37
C GLU A 404 12.83 -27.70 -24.76
N GLU A 405 12.91 -28.96 -25.20
CA GLU A 405 13.32 -29.33 -26.55
C GLU A 405 12.26 -29.02 -27.62
N ASP A 406 10.99 -28.88 -27.22
CA ASP A 406 9.85 -28.54 -28.07
C ASP A 406 9.61 -27.03 -28.11
N VAL A 407 8.75 -26.54 -29.00
CA VAL A 407 8.45 -25.11 -29.14
C VAL A 407 7.05 -24.79 -28.64
N ALA A 408 6.97 -24.03 -27.54
CA ALA A 408 5.73 -23.43 -27.06
C ALA A 408 5.30 -22.23 -27.93
N TRP A 409 3.99 -21.98 -28.00
CA TRP A 409 3.39 -20.90 -28.79
C TRP A 409 2.94 -19.75 -27.88
N ALA A 410 3.87 -18.90 -27.41
CA ALA A 410 3.58 -17.83 -26.44
C ALA A 410 3.97 -16.42 -26.94
N ALA A 411 5.23 -16.26 -27.38
CA ALA A 411 5.81 -15.00 -27.81
C ALA A 411 6.24 -15.11 -29.28
N PRO A 412 5.41 -14.66 -30.24
CA PRO A 412 5.80 -14.59 -31.65
C PRO A 412 7.18 -13.94 -31.83
N SER A 413 7.97 -14.41 -32.79
CA SER A 413 9.41 -14.14 -32.98
C SER A 413 10.38 -14.75 -31.96
N ARG A 414 9.92 -15.21 -30.78
CA ARG A 414 10.75 -15.88 -29.76
C ARG A 414 10.31 -17.28 -29.37
N ASN A 415 9.23 -17.79 -29.95
CA ASN A 415 8.82 -19.19 -29.78
C ASN A 415 9.96 -20.17 -30.10
N HIS A 416 10.65 -19.97 -31.23
CA HIS A 416 11.65 -20.93 -31.73
C HIS A 416 12.92 -21.03 -30.86
N ASN A 417 13.31 -19.98 -30.14
CA ASN A 417 14.56 -19.95 -29.35
C ASN A 417 14.36 -19.47 -27.90
N GLY A 418 13.12 -19.42 -27.42
CA GLY A 418 12.77 -18.99 -26.06
C GLY A 418 12.11 -20.09 -25.23
N ILE A 419 12.39 -20.08 -23.93
CA ILE A 419 11.60 -20.77 -22.90
C ILE A 419 10.61 -19.77 -22.30
N GLN A 420 9.35 -20.18 -22.17
CA GLN A 420 8.21 -19.29 -21.89
C GLN A 420 7.68 -19.61 -20.49
N LEU A 421 7.79 -18.65 -19.55
CA LEU A 421 7.40 -18.78 -18.15
C LEU A 421 6.19 -17.89 -17.87
N GLU A 422 5.07 -18.52 -17.59
CA GLU A 422 3.81 -17.89 -17.22
C GLU A 422 3.70 -17.77 -15.69
N HIS A 423 3.49 -16.55 -15.19
CA HIS A 423 3.29 -16.25 -13.77
C HIS A 423 1.81 -15.97 -13.50
N ALA A 424 1.24 -16.57 -12.47
CA ALA A 424 -0.08 -16.20 -11.99
C ALA A 424 -0.09 -14.70 -11.65
N GLY A 425 -1.05 -13.96 -12.18
CA GLY A 425 -1.08 -12.50 -12.07
C GLY A 425 -1.54 -11.80 -13.35
N TYR A 426 -1.50 -10.47 -13.31
CA TYR A 426 -1.91 -9.58 -14.38
C TYR A 426 -0.84 -8.53 -14.69
N ALA A 427 -0.67 -8.18 -15.96
CA ALA A 427 0.23 -7.10 -16.40
C ALA A 427 -0.12 -5.73 -15.81
N ARG A 428 -1.36 -5.56 -15.32
CA ARG A 428 -1.82 -4.32 -14.67
C ARG A 428 -1.45 -4.21 -13.19
N GLN A 429 -0.79 -5.21 -12.59
CA GLN A 429 -0.41 -5.17 -11.17
C GLN A 429 0.50 -3.97 -10.88
N THR A 430 0.30 -3.33 -9.73
CA THR A 430 1.17 -2.26 -9.23
C THR A 430 2.42 -2.83 -8.56
N ALA A 431 3.40 -1.98 -8.24
CA ALA A 431 4.60 -2.39 -7.53
C ALA A 431 4.28 -3.01 -6.15
N GLU A 432 3.27 -2.48 -5.45
CA GLU A 432 2.83 -3.00 -4.16
C GLU A 432 2.19 -4.38 -4.28
N GLN A 433 1.45 -4.64 -5.36
CA GLN A 433 0.85 -5.94 -5.61
C GLN A 433 1.93 -6.99 -5.94
N TRP A 434 2.95 -6.62 -6.71
CA TRP A 434 4.12 -7.49 -6.94
C TRP A 434 4.99 -7.71 -5.68
N ALA A 435 4.84 -6.88 -4.65
CA ALA A 435 5.57 -7.00 -3.39
C ALA A 435 4.81 -7.80 -2.32
N ASP A 436 3.62 -8.31 -2.62
CA ASP A 436 2.85 -9.09 -1.66
C ASP A 436 3.46 -10.49 -1.41
N ALA A 437 2.91 -11.20 -0.42
CA ALA A 437 3.42 -12.50 -0.01
C ALA A 437 3.25 -13.59 -1.09
N PHE A 438 2.19 -13.54 -1.89
CA PHE A 438 1.95 -14.50 -2.97
C PHE A 438 2.98 -14.29 -4.08
N SER A 439 3.06 -13.07 -4.59
CA SER A 439 3.99 -12.66 -5.63
C SER A 439 5.44 -12.94 -5.21
N THR A 440 5.80 -12.64 -3.96
CA THR A 440 7.15 -12.91 -3.45
C THR A 440 7.52 -14.40 -3.50
N ARG A 441 6.62 -15.29 -3.07
CA ARG A 441 6.84 -16.76 -3.13
C ARG A 441 6.91 -17.27 -4.57
N MET A 442 5.99 -16.83 -5.42
CA MET A 442 5.97 -17.20 -6.84
C MET A 442 7.24 -16.74 -7.56
N LEU A 443 7.68 -15.49 -7.32
CA LEU A 443 8.89 -14.93 -7.92
C LEU A 443 10.15 -15.67 -7.45
N ALA A 444 10.24 -16.07 -6.18
CA ALA A 444 11.37 -16.86 -5.68
C ALA A 444 11.44 -18.25 -6.34
N ARG A 445 10.29 -18.94 -6.45
CA ARG A 445 10.15 -20.24 -7.13
C ARG A 445 10.50 -20.15 -8.61
N SER A 446 9.96 -19.14 -9.29
CA SER A 446 10.27 -18.85 -10.69
C SER A 446 11.74 -18.50 -10.90
N ALA A 447 12.34 -17.71 -10.01
CA ALA A 447 13.74 -17.36 -10.10
C ALA A 447 14.66 -18.60 -9.98
N MET A 448 14.32 -19.53 -9.10
CA MET A 448 15.01 -20.83 -9.00
C MET A 448 14.89 -21.65 -10.28
N LEU A 449 13.69 -21.74 -10.85
CA LEU A 449 13.48 -22.40 -12.14
C LEU A 449 14.31 -21.74 -13.23
N THR A 450 14.24 -20.42 -13.36
CA THR A 450 14.99 -19.64 -14.35
C THR A 450 16.50 -19.81 -14.18
N ALA A 451 17.02 -19.87 -12.96
CA ALA A 451 18.44 -20.14 -12.71
C ALA A 451 18.84 -21.52 -13.23
N ARG A 452 18.04 -22.56 -12.97
CA ARG A 452 18.26 -23.92 -13.50
C ARG A 452 18.17 -23.95 -15.04
N ILE A 453 17.22 -23.24 -15.64
CA ILE A 453 17.09 -23.10 -17.10
C ILE A 453 18.32 -22.42 -17.69
N CYS A 454 18.74 -21.29 -17.09
CA CYS A 454 19.91 -20.54 -17.54
C CYS A 454 21.18 -21.38 -17.46
N ALA A 455 21.35 -22.17 -16.39
CA ALA A 455 22.45 -23.11 -16.26
C ALA A 455 22.39 -24.23 -17.32
N ARG A 456 21.23 -24.87 -17.51
CA ARG A 456 21.03 -25.96 -18.50
C ARG A 456 21.33 -25.51 -19.93
N TRP A 457 20.87 -24.32 -20.31
CA TRP A 457 20.96 -23.79 -21.68
C TRP A 457 22.09 -22.78 -21.88
N ASN A 458 22.93 -22.57 -20.86
CA ASN A 458 24.01 -21.60 -20.87
C ASN A 458 23.55 -20.18 -21.30
N ILE A 459 22.46 -19.70 -20.70
CA ILE A 459 21.85 -18.38 -20.96
C ILE A 459 22.41 -17.37 -19.93
N PRO A 460 22.90 -16.19 -20.36
CA PRO A 460 23.37 -15.16 -19.42
C PRO A 460 22.27 -14.61 -18.51
N ILE A 461 22.52 -14.48 -17.21
CA ILE A 461 21.56 -13.89 -16.25
C ILE A 461 21.64 -12.36 -16.30
N ARG A 462 20.96 -11.79 -17.28
CA ARG A 462 20.80 -10.34 -17.46
C ARG A 462 19.45 -10.04 -18.10
N PHE A 463 18.94 -8.84 -17.88
CA PHE A 463 17.83 -8.34 -18.67
C PHE A 463 18.27 -8.05 -20.10
N VAL A 464 17.39 -8.29 -21.07
CA VAL A 464 17.60 -7.98 -22.49
C VAL A 464 16.41 -7.18 -23.00
N GLU A 465 16.64 -5.93 -23.36
CA GLU A 465 15.60 -5.04 -23.88
C GLU A 465 15.35 -5.25 -25.38
N ALA A 466 14.26 -4.66 -25.89
CA ALA A 466 13.78 -4.78 -27.26
C ALA A 466 14.84 -4.61 -28.36
N GLU A 467 15.73 -3.62 -28.21
CA GLU A 467 16.79 -3.35 -29.19
C GLU A 467 17.85 -4.45 -29.19
N GLU A 468 18.29 -4.89 -28.02
CA GLU A 468 19.27 -5.98 -27.88
C GLU A 468 18.69 -7.30 -28.36
N LEU A 469 17.42 -7.58 -28.04
CA LEU A 469 16.70 -8.74 -28.56
C LEU A 469 16.72 -8.76 -30.08
N ARG A 470 16.41 -7.63 -30.74
CA ARG A 470 16.47 -7.53 -32.21
C ARG A 470 17.84 -7.90 -32.78
N ARG A 471 18.92 -7.68 -32.03
CA ARG A 471 20.30 -8.05 -32.43
C ARG A 471 20.70 -9.47 -32.03
N GLY A 472 19.77 -10.27 -31.50
CA GLY A 472 20.03 -11.66 -31.11
C GLY A 472 20.73 -11.82 -29.77
N ALA A 473 20.65 -10.81 -28.89
CA ALA A 473 21.17 -10.93 -27.55
C ALA A 473 20.48 -12.07 -26.77
N ARG A 474 21.27 -12.70 -25.89
CA ARG A 474 20.86 -13.82 -25.05
C ARG A 474 20.66 -13.33 -23.61
N GLY A 475 19.63 -13.84 -22.94
CA GLY A 475 19.34 -13.50 -21.55
C GLY A 475 17.87 -13.67 -21.16
N ILE A 476 17.42 -12.88 -20.19
CA ILE A 476 16.04 -12.90 -19.68
C ILE A 476 15.32 -11.66 -20.19
N THR A 477 14.10 -11.83 -20.68
CA THR A 477 13.29 -10.76 -21.27
C THR A 477 11.83 -10.90 -20.86
N THR A 478 10.99 -9.92 -21.17
CA THR A 478 9.54 -9.99 -21.06
C THR A 478 8.87 -10.12 -22.42
N HIS A 479 7.59 -10.53 -22.46
CA HIS A 479 6.78 -10.46 -23.67
C HIS A 479 6.67 -9.02 -24.19
N TRP A 480 6.58 -8.03 -23.29
CA TRP A 480 6.54 -6.62 -23.68
C TRP A 480 7.78 -6.18 -24.47
N GLU A 481 8.98 -6.60 -24.07
CA GLU A 481 10.20 -6.33 -24.85
C GLU A 481 10.20 -7.06 -26.21
N VAL A 482 9.62 -8.26 -26.28
CA VAL A 482 9.42 -8.98 -27.54
C VAL A 482 8.49 -8.17 -28.46
N THR A 483 7.35 -7.71 -27.95
CA THR A 483 6.39 -6.86 -28.67
C THR A 483 7.02 -5.57 -29.19
N LYS A 484 7.81 -4.87 -28.37
CA LYS A 484 8.52 -3.65 -28.76
C LYS A 484 9.62 -3.90 -29.80
N GLY A 485 10.24 -5.09 -29.77
CA GLY A 485 11.40 -5.42 -30.57
C GLY A 485 11.09 -6.40 -31.71
N PRO A 486 11.60 -7.65 -31.62
CA PRO A 486 11.54 -8.63 -32.71
C PRO A 486 10.13 -9.11 -33.09
N GLY A 487 9.17 -8.97 -32.17
CA GLY A 487 7.76 -9.34 -32.35
C GLY A 487 6.87 -8.18 -32.84
N ARG A 488 7.44 -7.00 -33.14
CA ARG A 488 6.68 -5.84 -33.59
C ARG A 488 5.87 -6.17 -34.84
N GLY A 489 4.54 -6.00 -34.75
CA GLY A 489 3.59 -6.34 -35.82
C GLY A 489 3.17 -7.82 -35.85
N GLN A 490 3.67 -8.66 -34.94
CA GLN A 490 3.25 -10.06 -34.77
C GLN A 490 2.51 -10.31 -33.46
N THR A 491 2.80 -9.53 -32.42
CA THR A 491 2.12 -9.56 -31.12
C THR A 491 1.89 -8.12 -30.62
N TRP A 492 0.90 -7.95 -29.74
CA TRP A 492 0.52 -6.68 -29.11
C TRP A 492 0.44 -6.78 -27.58
N HIS A 493 0.94 -7.89 -27.03
CA HIS A 493 0.93 -8.20 -25.62
C HIS A 493 1.90 -7.33 -24.82
N THR A 494 1.52 -6.98 -23.59
CA THR A 494 2.23 -6.02 -22.73
C THR A 494 2.68 -6.61 -21.39
N ASP A 495 2.44 -7.90 -21.19
CA ASP A 495 2.85 -8.63 -20.00
C ASP A 495 4.38 -8.75 -19.86
N PRO A 496 4.89 -8.82 -18.63
CA PRO A 496 4.19 -8.83 -17.34
C PRO A 496 3.86 -7.42 -16.81
N GLY A 497 3.89 -6.39 -17.66
CA GLY A 497 3.60 -5.01 -17.27
C GLY A 497 4.82 -4.22 -16.80
N SER A 498 4.64 -2.90 -16.70
CA SER A 498 5.73 -1.95 -16.38
C SER A 498 6.17 -1.96 -14.91
N TYR A 499 5.36 -2.51 -14.00
CA TYR A 499 5.67 -2.61 -12.57
C TYR A 499 6.19 -3.98 -12.15
N PHE A 500 6.33 -4.95 -13.08
CA PHE A 500 6.94 -6.23 -12.73
C PHE A 500 8.37 -5.99 -12.24
N PRO A 501 8.77 -6.54 -11.08
CA PRO A 501 10.01 -6.16 -10.40
C PRO A 501 11.23 -6.87 -11.01
N MET A 502 11.56 -6.56 -12.27
CA MET A 502 12.61 -7.25 -13.03
C MET A 502 13.99 -7.20 -12.36
N ASP A 503 14.39 -6.07 -11.78
CA ASP A 503 15.68 -5.94 -11.10
C ASP A 503 15.76 -6.90 -9.90
N ARG A 504 14.72 -6.91 -9.06
CA ARG A 504 14.60 -7.84 -7.94
C ARG A 504 14.54 -9.29 -8.39
N TYR A 505 13.81 -9.57 -9.47
CA TYR A 505 13.72 -10.92 -10.04
C TYR A 505 15.11 -11.42 -10.49
N LEU A 506 15.90 -10.58 -11.15
CA LEU A 506 17.27 -10.94 -11.56
C LEU A 506 18.20 -11.16 -10.38
N GLU A 507 18.06 -10.41 -9.28
CA GLU A 507 18.78 -10.69 -8.03
C GLU A 507 18.46 -12.09 -7.49
N LEU A 508 17.17 -12.45 -7.46
CA LEU A 508 16.74 -13.79 -7.03
C LEU A 508 17.29 -14.89 -7.94
N VAL A 509 17.28 -14.68 -9.26
CA VAL A 509 17.83 -15.66 -10.22
C VAL A 509 19.34 -15.86 -10.00
N ARG A 510 20.08 -14.79 -9.73
CA ARG A 510 21.52 -14.88 -9.43
C ARG A 510 21.78 -15.60 -8.12
N ALA A 511 20.99 -15.30 -7.08
CA ALA A 511 21.11 -15.92 -5.76
C ALA A 511 20.74 -17.43 -5.78
N ALA A 512 19.89 -17.85 -6.71
CA ALA A 512 19.46 -19.23 -6.86
C ALA A 512 20.49 -20.17 -7.52
N LEU A 513 21.58 -19.65 -8.08
CA LEU A 513 22.65 -20.49 -8.59
C LEU A 513 23.41 -21.13 -7.42
N PRO A 514 23.62 -22.46 -7.41
CA PRO A 514 24.49 -23.07 -6.42
C PRO A 514 25.90 -22.44 -6.51
N GLU A 515 26.52 -22.16 -5.36
CA GLU A 515 27.94 -21.83 -5.31
C GLU A 515 28.70 -22.88 -6.14
N ARG A 516 29.55 -22.43 -7.06
CA ARG A 516 30.43 -23.34 -7.79
C ARG A 516 31.19 -24.13 -6.75
N ALA A 517 31.02 -25.46 -6.74
CA ALA A 517 31.90 -26.34 -6.02
C ALA A 517 33.34 -26.01 -6.45
N THR A 518 34.09 -25.38 -5.56
CA THR A 518 35.52 -25.20 -5.69
C THR A 518 36.14 -26.59 -5.62
N THR A 519 36.38 -27.18 -6.79
CA THR A 519 37.33 -28.29 -6.97
C THR A 519 38.73 -27.75 -7.14
#